data_AF-K2AF67-F1
#
_entry.id   AF-K2AF67-F1
#
_cell.length_a   1.000
_cell.length_b   1.000
_cell.length_c   1.000
_cell.angle_alpha   90.00
_cell.angle_beta   90.00
_cell.angle_gamma   90.00
#
_symmetry.space_group_name_H-M   'P 1'
#
loop_
_entity.id
_entity.type
_entity.pdbx_description
1 polymer ?
#
loop_
_entity_poly.entity_id
_entity_poly.type
_entity_poly.pdbx_seq_one_letter_code
_entity_poly.pdbx_strand_id
1 'polypeptide(L)'
;MIDRHTLFADQPDLPLDKKLFALRSAVTFQVVDSAAGQGFGQARNIAAIIISVRYGDAELAARIANDFAQGILDQSAAGQRDRADKNAAFFREDEARLFAAITALETEIAAYKNANADAMPALNDARGDELVSLTNDLRSLDQSLLALAGEQTAIAQKQTQRETDKRRLGEIAAQTEVLTAQRDASKTRLAELQTALAATPEIDRVMSGYDRALQQLQDQYDIATRRLAEADTAQRLAERQQSGRFTLLERALTPDYPIGGGKKKIAIAGAVGSLLAALVAAFLLDLVKPVVRSSAQMQRQLDLEPVVCIPEIRAPKGRLGSAALRLIDDPNRPIF
;
A
#
# COMPACT_ATOMS: atom_id res chain seq x y z
N MET A 1 -8.97 5.27 27.72
CA MET A 1 -7.98 6.34 28.04
C MET A 1 -8.62 7.46 28.84
N ILE A 2 -9.67 8.12 28.32
CA ILE A 2 -10.41 9.16 29.06
C ILE A 2 -10.92 8.61 30.40
N ASP A 3 -11.56 7.43 30.39
CA ASP A 3 -12.05 6.79 31.62
C ASP A 3 -10.92 6.18 32.47
N ARG A 4 -9.80 5.79 31.83
CA ARG A 4 -8.68 5.11 32.49
C ARG A 4 -7.81 6.06 33.33
N HIS A 5 -7.67 7.31 32.90
CA HIS A 5 -6.92 8.35 33.63
C HIS A 5 -7.83 9.40 34.26
N THR A 6 -9.15 9.13 34.35
CA THR A 6 -10.14 10.07 34.89
C THR A 6 -9.99 11.48 34.31
N LEU A 7 -9.76 11.58 32.99
CA LEU A 7 -9.54 12.87 32.33
C LEU A 7 -10.85 13.66 32.33
N PHE A 8 -10.75 14.98 32.56
CA PHE A 8 -11.89 15.89 32.66
C PHE A 8 -12.83 15.60 33.86
N ALA A 9 -12.30 15.05 34.97
CA ALA A 9 -13.06 14.86 36.22
C ALA A 9 -13.59 16.18 36.81
N ASP A 10 -12.95 17.30 36.48
CA ASP A 10 -13.34 18.67 36.79
C ASP A 10 -14.51 19.19 35.92
N GLN A 11 -14.86 18.50 34.83
CA GLN A 11 -15.91 18.90 33.87
C GLN A 11 -16.78 17.69 33.45
N PRO A 12 -17.61 17.15 34.35
CA PRO A 12 -18.40 15.94 34.10
C PRO A 12 -19.40 16.12 32.95
N ASP A 13 -20.04 17.30 32.85
CA ASP A 13 -21.12 17.60 31.89
C ASP A 13 -20.65 17.85 30.45
N LEU A 14 -19.33 17.81 30.18
CA LEU A 14 -18.81 18.04 28.84
C LEU A 14 -19.15 16.83 27.92
N PRO A 15 -19.76 17.04 26.73
CA PRO A 15 -20.04 15.97 25.77
C PRO A 15 -18.79 15.19 25.37
N LEU A 16 -18.94 13.89 25.12
CA LEU A 16 -17.82 12.98 24.78
C LEU A 16 -17.00 13.47 23.58
N ASP A 17 -17.65 13.99 22.55
CA ASP A 17 -16.99 14.53 21.36
C ASP A 17 -16.09 15.73 21.66
N LYS A 18 -16.51 16.60 22.59
CA LYS A 18 -15.71 17.74 23.05
C LYS A 18 -14.54 17.29 23.91
N LYS A 19 -14.72 16.28 24.76
CA LYS A 19 -13.63 15.64 25.53
C LYS A 19 -12.59 15.02 24.59
N LEU A 20 -13.03 14.33 23.53
CA LEU A 20 -12.18 13.74 22.50
C LEU A 20 -11.41 14.81 21.70
N PHE A 21 -12.09 15.88 21.29
CA PHE A 21 -11.45 17.00 20.58
C PHE A 21 -10.39 17.67 21.46
N ALA A 22 -10.73 17.96 22.72
CA ALA A 22 -9.80 18.55 23.68
C ALA A 22 -8.56 17.66 23.87
N LEU A 23 -8.75 16.34 24.02
CA LEU A 23 -7.64 15.39 24.12
C LEU A 23 -6.78 15.36 22.85
N ARG A 24 -7.38 15.34 21.65
CA ARG A 24 -6.63 15.38 20.38
C ARG A 24 -5.81 16.66 20.23
N SER A 25 -6.38 17.80 20.64
CA SER A 25 -5.67 19.09 20.60
C SER A 25 -4.53 19.19 21.63
N ALA A 26 -4.60 18.40 22.70
CA ALA A 26 -3.59 18.35 23.76
C ALA A 26 -2.37 17.48 23.39
N VAL A 27 -2.50 16.54 22.46
CA VAL A 27 -1.44 15.61 22.06
C VAL A 27 -0.89 16.00 20.69
N THR A 28 0.43 16.16 20.60
CA THR A 28 1.13 16.44 19.35
C THR A 28 2.14 15.33 19.06
N PHE A 29 2.13 14.82 17.84
CA PHE A 29 3.09 13.84 17.35
C PHE A 29 4.05 14.52 16.37
N GLN A 30 5.35 14.43 16.63
CA GLN A 30 6.40 14.88 15.73
C GLN A 30 7.20 13.66 15.27
N VAL A 31 7.27 13.47 13.96
CA VAL A 31 8.04 12.38 13.35
C VAL A 31 9.40 12.94 12.95
N VAL A 32 10.46 12.27 13.35
CA VAL A 32 11.84 12.61 12.98
C VAL A 32 12.26 11.64 11.87
N ASP A 33 12.56 12.18 10.69
CA ASP A 33 13.03 11.41 9.55
C ASP A 33 14.49 10.94 9.75
N SER A 34 14.82 9.75 9.25
CA SER A 34 16.22 9.26 9.26
C SER A 34 17.10 10.08 8.30
N ALA A 35 18.26 10.54 8.77
CA ALA A 35 19.26 11.27 7.97
C ALA A 35 20.05 10.38 6.99
N ALA A 36 19.82 9.06 6.99
CA ALA A 36 20.48 8.13 6.08
C ALA A 36 19.88 8.26 4.66
N GLY A 37 20.57 9.03 3.81
CA GLY A 37 20.47 9.06 2.35
C GLY A 37 19.11 8.77 1.72
N GLN A 38 18.30 9.82 1.49
CA GLN A 38 17.11 9.73 0.64
C GLN A 38 17.53 9.58 -0.83
N GLY A 39 17.46 8.35 -1.37
CA GLY A 39 17.41 8.14 -2.81
C GLY A 39 16.07 8.65 -3.37
N PHE A 40 16.09 9.35 -4.50
CA PHE A 40 14.88 9.87 -5.15
C PHE A 40 13.90 8.71 -5.43
N GLY A 41 12.69 8.76 -4.85
CA GLY A 41 11.66 7.71 -5.01
C GLY A 41 11.59 6.64 -3.91
N GLN A 42 12.43 6.69 -2.86
CA GLN A 42 12.35 5.75 -1.74
C GLN A 42 11.35 6.19 -0.65
N ALA A 43 10.74 5.21 0.02
CA ALA A 43 9.83 5.45 1.14
C ALA A 43 10.56 6.16 2.32
N ARG A 44 9.89 7.13 2.95
CA ARG A 44 10.44 7.83 4.13
C ARG A 44 10.56 6.86 5.30
N ASN A 45 11.79 6.61 5.74
CA ASN A 45 12.06 5.82 6.95
C ASN A 45 11.98 6.73 8.18
N ILE A 46 11.08 6.40 9.10
CA ILE A 46 10.88 7.13 10.36
C ILE A 46 11.96 6.67 11.35
N ALA A 47 12.77 7.61 11.86
CA ALA A 47 13.79 7.32 12.86
C ALA A 47 13.23 7.32 14.28
N ALA A 48 12.40 8.31 14.60
CA ALA A 48 11.84 8.49 15.94
C ALA A 48 10.48 9.20 15.89
N ILE A 49 9.69 9.00 16.94
CA ILE A 49 8.43 9.70 17.16
C ILE A 49 8.52 10.39 18.52
N ILE A 50 8.37 11.71 18.53
CA ILE A 50 8.30 12.51 19.74
C ILE A 50 6.83 12.77 20.02
N ILE A 51 6.39 12.39 21.22
CA ILE A 51 5.01 12.57 21.69
C ILE A 51 5.03 13.68 22.73
N SER A 52 4.34 14.78 22.46
CA SER A 52 4.19 15.89 23.39
C SER A 52 2.75 15.99 23.86
N VAL A 53 2.54 16.08 25.18
CA VAL A 53 1.20 16.21 25.77
C VAL A 53 1.14 17.48 26.61
N ARG A 54 0.12 18.31 26.38
CA ARG A 54 -0.16 19.52 27.15
C ARG A 54 -1.45 19.33 27.93
N TYR A 55 -1.36 19.26 29.25
CA TYR A 55 -2.51 19.13 30.13
C TYR A 55 -2.43 20.08 31.33
N GLY A 56 -3.56 20.31 32.01
CA GLY A 56 -3.65 21.25 33.14
C GLY A 56 -2.91 20.78 34.39
N ASP A 57 -2.75 19.46 34.55
CA ASP A 57 -2.00 18.82 35.61
C ASP A 57 -0.70 18.21 35.04
N ALA A 58 0.42 18.50 35.71
CA ALA A 58 1.76 18.05 35.35
C ALA A 58 1.88 16.53 35.41
N GLU A 59 1.33 15.88 36.43
CA GLU A 59 1.46 14.43 36.61
C GLU A 59 0.61 13.67 35.59
N LEU A 60 -0.61 14.16 35.34
CA LEU A 60 -1.48 13.59 34.31
C LEU A 60 -0.88 13.77 32.91
N ALA A 61 -0.25 14.91 32.60
CA ALA A 61 0.42 15.12 31.31
C ALA A 61 1.49 14.05 31.03
N ALA A 62 2.33 13.75 32.03
CA ALA A 62 3.37 12.73 31.91
C ALA A 62 2.79 11.31 31.80
N ARG A 63 1.75 10.97 32.57
CA ARG A 63 1.07 9.66 32.47
C ARG A 63 0.45 9.45 31.09
N ILE A 64 -0.30 10.43 30.57
CA ILE A 64 -0.93 10.36 29.25
C ILE A 64 0.13 10.15 28.15
N ALA A 65 1.24 10.88 28.20
CA ALA A 65 2.32 10.74 27.23
C ALA A 65 2.95 9.33 27.23
N ASN A 66 3.23 8.79 28.42
CA ASN A 66 3.76 7.43 28.58
C ASN A 66 2.77 6.35 28.10
N ASP A 67 1.47 6.50 28.41
CA ASP A 67 0.45 5.55 27.96
C ASP A 67 0.26 5.58 26.42
N PHE A 68 0.34 6.75 25.78
CA PHE A 68 0.35 6.85 24.32
C PHE A 68 1.60 6.19 23.71
N ALA A 69 2.77 6.41 24.32
CA ALA A 69 3.99 5.76 23.88
C ALA A 69 3.84 4.23 23.94
N GLN A 70 3.39 3.70 25.07
CA GLN A 70 3.16 2.26 25.24
C GLN A 70 2.12 1.72 24.24
N GLY A 71 1.01 2.45 24.04
CA GLY A 71 -0.01 2.05 23.07
C GLY A 71 0.52 1.96 21.63
N ILE A 72 1.42 2.87 21.22
CA ILE A 72 2.07 2.79 19.90
C ILE A 72 3.02 1.59 19.82
N LEU A 73 3.75 1.29 20.90
CA LEU A 73 4.62 0.11 20.95
C LEU A 73 3.81 -1.19 20.80
N ASP A 74 2.73 -1.31 21.56
CA ASP A 74 1.86 -2.49 21.54
C ASP A 74 1.17 -2.63 20.17
N GLN A 75 0.64 -1.53 19.62
CA GLN A 75 0.00 -1.52 18.31
C GLN A 75 0.99 -1.80 17.17
N SER A 76 2.23 -1.32 17.28
CA SER A 76 3.28 -1.62 16.29
C SER A 76 3.65 -3.10 16.32
N ALA A 77 3.81 -3.68 17.51
CA ALA A 77 4.11 -5.10 17.68
C ALA A 77 2.98 -5.99 17.14
N ALA A 78 1.72 -5.68 17.49
CA ALA A 78 0.55 -6.39 16.96
C ALA A 78 0.44 -6.22 15.44
N GLY A 79 0.57 -4.98 14.95
CA GLY A 79 0.51 -4.68 13.52
C GLY A 79 1.58 -5.39 12.70
N GLN A 80 2.79 -5.59 13.24
CA GLN A 80 3.82 -6.35 12.52
C GLN A 80 3.57 -7.85 12.50
N ARG A 81 3.02 -8.43 13.57
CA ARG A 81 2.59 -9.83 13.56
C ARG A 81 1.48 -10.05 12.53
N ASP A 82 0.44 -9.22 12.57
CA ASP A 82 -0.69 -9.31 11.64
C ASP A 82 -0.23 -9.22 10.16
N ARG A 83 0.75 -8.35 9.87
CA ARG A 83 1.32 -8.23 8.52
C ARG A 83 2.12 -9.46 8.13
N ALA A 84 2.95 -9.99 9.03
CA ALA A 84 3.74 -11.18 8.76
C ALA A 84 2.85 -12.41 8.54
N ASP A 85 1.80 -12.57 9.36
CA ASP A 85 0.79 -13.63 9.21
C ASP A 85 0.06 -13.55 7.87
N LYS A 86 -0.39 -12.35 7.48
CA LYS A 86 -1.06 -12.12 6.19
C LYS A 86 -0.14 -12.38 5.01
N ASN A 87 1.13 -11.96 5.08
CA ASN A 87 2.10 -12.21 4.03
C ASN A 87 2.37 -13.71 3.87
N ALA A 88 2.56 -14.44 4.96
CA ALA A 88 2.76 -15.89 4.91
C ALA A 88 1.51 -16.61 4.37
N ALA A 89 0.31 -16.21 4.80
CA ALA A 89 -0.94 -16.76 4.29
C ALA A 89 -1.11 -16.51 2.78
N PHE A 90 -0.81 -15.31 2.30
CA PHE A 90 -0.89 -14.96 0.88
C PHE A 90 0.01 -15.86 0.02
N PHE A 91 1.30 -16.00 0.37
CA PHE A 91 2.21 -16.83 -0.43
C PHE A 91 1.89 -18.32 -0.34
N ARG A 92 1.32 -18.79 0.78
CA ARG A 92 0.85 -20.17 0.93
C ARG A 92 -0.33 -20.48 0.02
N GLU A 93 -1.28 -19.53 -0.09
CA GLU A 93 -2.39 -19.65 -1.04
C GLU A 93 -1.88 -19.57 -2.49
N ASP A 94 -0.92 -18.69 -2.77
CA ASP A 94 -0.30 -18.53 -4.09
C ASP A 94 0.41 -19.81 -4.55
N GLU A 95 1.22 -20.43 -3.68
CA GLU A 95 1.88 -21.71 -3.90
C GLU A 95 0.87 -22.83 -4.19
N ALA A 96 -0.18 -22.95 -3.36
CA ALA A 96 -1.22 -23.97 -3.55
C ALA A 96 -1.98 -23.77 -4.88
N ARG A 97 -2.26 -22.52 -5.25
CA ARG A 97 -2.90 -22.18 -6.54
C ARG A 97 -2.02 -22.57 -7.72
N LEU A 98 -0.72 -22.26 -7.66
CA LEU A 98 0.25 -22.59 -8.71
C LEU A 98 0.43 -24.11 -8.83
N PHE A 99 0.51 -24.84 -7.72
CA PHE A 99 0.55 -26.30 -7.73
C PHE A 99 -0.68 -26.90 -8.42
N ALA A 100 -1.88 -26.45 -8.06
CA ALA A 100 -3.12 -26.91 -8.70
C ALA A 100 -3.15 -26.61 -10.20
N ALA A 101 -2.64 -25.44 -10.62
CA ALA A 101 -2.53 -25.08 -12.03
C ALA A 101 -1.54 -25.97 -12.79
N ILE A 102 -0.40 -26.33 -12.18
CA ILE A 102 0.56 -27.28 -12.74
C ILE A 102 -0.11 -28.64 -12.95
N THR A 103 -0.76 -29.20 -11.92
CA THR A 103 -1.43 -30.50 -12.01
C THR A 103 -2.55 -30.51 -13.07
N ALA A 104 -3.32 -29.42 -13.16
CA ALA A 104 -4.35 -29.27 -14.18
C ALA A 104 -3.75 -29.28 -15.60
N LEU A 105 -2.66 -28.53 -15.81
CA LEU A 105 -1.96 -28.48 -17.10
C LEU A 105 -1.31 -29.82 -17.45
N GLU A 106 -0.69 -30.52 -16.49
CA GLU A 106 -0.14 -31.86 -16.70
C GLU A 106 -1.23 -32.87 -17.09
N THR A 107 -2.42 -32.73 -16.50
CA THR A 107 -3.59 -33.56 -16.87
C THR A 107 -4.05 -33.25 -18.29
N GLU A 108 -4.10 -31.98 -18.68
CA GLU A 108 -4.43 -31.56 -20.04
C GLU A 108 -3.40 -32.09 -21.06
N ILE A 109 -2.11 -31.99 -20.74
CA ILE A 109 -1.02 -32.53 -21.55
C ILE A 109 -1.19 -34.05 -21.71
N ALA A 110 -1.48 -34.78 -20.63
CA ALA A 110 -1.68 -36.22 -20.69
C ALA A 110 -2.91 -36.58 -21.56
N ALA A 111 -4.02 -35.85 -21.42
CA ALA A 111 -5.20 -36.04 -22.25
C ALA A 111 -4.92 -35.76 -23.73
N TYR A 112 -4.20 -34.68 -24.03
CA TYR A 112 -3.80 -34.33 -25.39
C TYR A 112 -2.86 -35.38 -25.99
N LYS A 113 -1.89 -35.87 -25.22
CA LYS A 113 -0.98 -36.96 -25.63
C LYS A 113 -1.73 -38.24 -25.96
N ASN A 114 -2.69 -38.64 -25.12
CA ASN A 114 -3.49 -39.84 -25.35
C ASN A 114 -4.41 -39.69 -26.57
N ALA A 115 -5.03 -38.53 -26.76
CA ALA A 115 -5.90 -38.26 -27.91
C ALA A 115 -5.15 -38.24 -29.25
N ASN A 116 -3.84 -37.95 -29.22
CA ASN A 116 -2.98 -37.82 -30.41
C ASN A 116 -1.85 -38.87 -30.45
N ALA A 117 -2.00 -39.99 -29.75
CA ALA A 117 -0.97 -41.04 -29.67
C ALA A 117 -0.49 -41.49 -31.06
N ASP A 118 -1.42 -41.61 -32.01
CA ASP A 118 -1.18 -42.05 -33.39
C ASP A 118 -0.49 -41.01 -34.29
N ALA A 119 -0.22 -39.80 -33.79
CA ALA A 119 0.51 -38.78 -34.52
C ALA A 119 1.65 -38.17 -33.67
N MET A 120 2.06 -38.88 -32.62
CA MET A 120 3.19 -38.49 -31.78
C MET A 120 4.51 -38.52 -32.57
N PRO A 121 5.42 -37.55 -32.33
CA PRO A 121 6.71 -37.45 -33.02
C PRO A 121 7.66 -38.62 -32.76
N ALA A 122 7.60 -39.22 -31.56
CA ALA A 122 8.42 -40.36 -31.18
C ALA A 122 8.21 -41.60 -32.09
N LEU A 123 7.10 -41.63 -32.85
CA LEU A 123 6.77 -42.70 -33.78
C LEU A 123 7.13 -42.34 -35.23
N ASN A 124 7.61 -41.13 -35.51
CA ASN A 124 7.87 -40.67 -36.89
C ASN A 124 8.92 -41.51 -37.61
N ASP A 125 10.00 -41.90 -36.93
CA ASP A 125 11.06 -42.71 -37.53
C ASP A 125 10.53 -44.09 -37.94
N ALA A 126 9.82 -44.77 -37.03
CA ALA A 126 9.19 -46.05 -37.31
C ALA A 126 8.14 -45.96 -38.44
N ARG A 127 7.36 -44.86 -38.50
CA ARG A 127 6.42 -44.59 -39.59
C ARG A 127 7.12 -44.31 -40.91
N GLY A 128 8.26 -43.62 -40.88
CA GLY A 128 9.10 -43.38 -42.06
C GLY A 128 9.59 -44.69 -42.66
N ASP A 129 10.07 -45.61 -41.82
CA ASP A 129 10.49 -46.94 -42.23
C ASP A 129 9.32 -47.77 -42.80
N GLU A 130 8.16 -47.74 -42.14
CA GLU A 130 6.93 -48.42 -42.62
C GLU A 130 6.48 -47.86 -43.98
N LEU A 131 6.56 -46.54 -44.18
CA LEU A 131 6.23 -45.88 -45.44
C LEU A 131 7.17 -46.32 -46.57
N VAL A 132 8.48 -46.39 -46.30
CA VAL A 132 9.47 -46.89 -47.27
C VAL A 132 9.19 -48.36 -47.62
N SER A 133 8.90 -49.20 -46.62
CA SER A 133 8.53 -50.61 -46.84
C SER A 133 7.29 -50.73 -47.72
N LEU A 134 6.18 -50.09 -47.34
CA LEU A 134 4.92 -50.10 -48.10
C LEU A 134 5.08 -49.59 -49.52
N THR A 135 5.92 -48.57 -49.72
CA THR A 135 6.21 -48.03 -51.06
C THR A 135 6.95 -49.04 -51.92
N ASN A 136 7.90 -49.78 -51.34
CA ASN A 136 8.62 -50.84 -52.04
C ASN A 136 7.71 -52.04 -52.35
N ASP A 137 6.86 -52.43 -51.40
CA ASP A 137 5.88 -53.51 -51.56
C ASP A 137 4.88 -53.19 -52.66
N LEU A 138 4.34 -51.96 -52.67
CA LEU A 138 3.43 -51.50 -53.73
C LEU A 138 4.09 -51.54 -55.10
N ARG A 139 5.35 -51.11 -55.21
CA ARG A 139 6.09 -51.18 -56.48
C ARG A 139 6.26 -52.63 -56.94
N SER A 140 6.55 -53.55 -56.03
CA SER A 140 6.66 -54.98 -56.35
C SER A 140 5.32 -55.56 -56.80
N LEU A 141 4.23 -55.24 -56.09
CA LEU A 141 2.87 -55.70 -56.44
C LEU A 141 2.45 -55.18 -57.81
N ASP A 142 2.74 -53.91 -58.11
CA ASP A 142 2.46 -53.30 -59.42
C ASP A 142 3.24 -54.00 -60.54
N GLN A 143 4.50 -54.34 -60.32
CA GLN A 143 5.30 -55.10 -61.29
C GLN A 143 4.73 -56.51 -61.53
N SER A 144 4.31 -57.23 -60.48
CA SER A 144 3.67 -58.53 -60.60
C SER A 144 2.34 -58.47 -61.36
N LEU A 145 1.51 -57.46 -61.07
CA LEU A 145 0.25 -57.24 -61.78
C LEU A 145 0.48 -56.93 -63.27
N LEU A 146 1.49 -56.11 -63.60
CA LEU A 146 1.86 -55.82 -64.99
C LEU A 146 2.38 -57.06 -65.73
N ALA A 147 3.16 -57.91 -65.06
CA ALA A 147 3.62 -59.18 -65.64
C ALA A 147 2.46 -60.12 -65.95
N LEU A 148 1.50 -60.27 -65.02
CA LEU A 148 0.28 -61.06 -65.23
C LEU A 148 -0.60 -60.49 -66.35
N ALA A 149 -0.75 -59.16 -66.42
CA ALA A 149 -1.47 -58.50 -67.51
C ALA A 149 -0.79 -58.74 -68.88
N GLY A 150 0.55 -58.66 -68.92
CA GLY A 150 1.34 -59.01 -70.10
C GLY A 150 1.11 -60.46 -70.55
N GLU A 151 1.13 -61.41 -69.63
CA GLU A 151 0.85 -62.82 -69.92
C GLU A 151 -0.59 -63.02 -70.44
N GLN A 152 -1.56 -62.36 -69.81
CA GLN A 152 -2.96 -62.41 -70.21
C GLN A 152 -3.14 -61.91 -71.66
N THR A 153 -2.52 -60.77 -72.02
CA THR A 153 -2.61 -60.22 -73.38
C THR A 153 -1.95 -61.13 -74.42
N ALA A 154 -0.81 -61.74 -74.09
CA ALA A 154 -0.13 -62.69 -74.98
C ALA A 154 -0.97 -63.95 -75.25
N ILE A 155 -1.68 -64.46 -74.24
CA ILE A 155 -2.61 -65.58 -74.42
C ILE A 155 -3.84 -65.16 -75.25
N ALA A 156 -4.38 -63.96 -74.99
CA ALA A 156 -5.56 -63.44 -75.69
C ALA A 156 -5.31 -63.19 -77.20
N GLN A 157 -4.07 -62.87 -77.61
CA GLN A 157 -3.70 -62.64 -79.01
C GLN A 157 -3.58 -63.91 -79.87
N LYS A 158 -3.60 -65.11 -79.28
CA LYS A 158 -3.53 -66.37 -80.04
C LYS A 158 -4.83 -66.59 -80.84
N GLN A 159 -4.72 -66.88 -82.14
CA GLN A 159 -5.87 -67.11 -83.04
C GLN A 159 -6.78 -68.29 -82.63
N THR A 160 -6.23 -69.31 -81.98
CA THR A 160 -7.00 -70.46 -81.47
C THR A 160 -6.61 -70.70 -80.02
N GLN A 161 -7.55 -70.48 -79.10
CA GLN A 161 -7.35 -70.71 -77.67
C GLN A 161 -7.65 -72.17 -77.34
N ARG A 162 -6.68 -72.88 -76.75
CA ARG A 162 -6.87 -74.25 -76.28
C ARG A 162 -7.53 -74.25 -74.90
N GLU A 163 -8.10 -75.37 -74.48
CA GLU A 163 -8.65 -75.52 -73.12
C GLU A 163 -7.59 -75.27 -72.02
N THR A 164 -6.32 -75.56 -72.30
CA THR A 164 -5.20 -75.21 -71.41
C THR A 164 -4.98 -73.70 -71.28
N ASP A 165 -5.15 -72.94 -72.38
CA ASP A 165 -5.04 -71.48 -72.36
C ASP A 165 -6.18 -70.85 -71.55
N LYS A 166 -7.41 -71.39 -71.68
CA LYS A 166 -8.57 -70.94 -70.88
C LYS A 166 -8.37 -71.19 -69.39
N ARG A 167 -7.85 -72.36 -69.00
CA ARG A 167 -7.54 -72.67 -67.59
C ARG A 167 -6.49 -71.70 -67.04
N ARG A 168 -5.45 -71.39 -67.82
CA ARG A 168 -4.41 -70.43 -67.45
C ARG A 168 -4.96 -69.02 -67.27
N LEU A 169 -5.88 -68.58 -68.13
CA LEU A 169 -6.57 -67.29 -67.96
C LEU A 169 -7.37 -67.23 -66.65
N GLY A 170 -8.02 -68.33 -66.25
CA GLY A 170 -8.71 -68.44 -64.96
C GLY A 170 -7.76 -68.33 -63.75
N GLU A 171 -6.60 -68.99 -63.82
CA GLU A 171 -5.54 -68.86 -62.79
C GLU A 171 -4.99 -67.43 -62.69
N ILE A 172 -4.71 -66.80 -63.85
CA ILE A 172 -4.24 -65.41 -63.89
C ILE A 172 -5.29 -64.49 -63.28
N ALA A 173 -6.56 -64.64 -63.64
CA ALA A 173 -7.64 -63.82 -63.07
C ALA A 173 -7.70 -63.93 -61.54
N ALA A 174 -7.62 -65.15 -60.99
CA ALA A 174 -7.60 -65.36 -59.54
C ALA A 174 -6.35 -64.75 -58.87
N GLN A 175 -5.17 -64.86 -59.48
CA GLN A 175 -3.95 -64.24 -58.95
C GLN A 175 -4.01 -62.71 -59.00
N THR A 176 -4.53 -62.14 -60.11
CA THR A 176 -4.73 -60.70 -60.26
C THR A 176 -5.68 -60.16 -59.20
N GLU A 177 -6.77 -60.87 -58.91
CA GLU A 177 -7.70 -60.48 -57.85
C GLU A 177 -7.02 -60.41 -56.49
N VAL A 178 -6.27 -61.45 -56.10
CA VAL A 178 -5.53 -61.49 -54.83
C VAL A 178 -4.50 -60.37 -54.73
N LEU A 179 -3.69 -60.16 -55.76
CA LEU A 179 -2.66 -59.12 -55.77
C LEU A 179 -3.26 -57.71 -55.77
N THR A 180 -4.40 -57.51 -56.43
CA THR A 180 -5.11 -56.23 -56.43
C THR A 180 -5.65 -55.92 -55.04
N ALA A 181 -6.25 -56.91 -54.36
CA ALA A 181 -6.71 -56.76 -52.98
C ALA A 181 -5.55 -56.41 -52.02
N GLN A 182 -4.40 -57.06 -52.16
CA GLN A 182 -3.19 -56.73 -51.37
C GLN A 182 -2.70 -55.31 -51.64
N ARG A 183 -2.66 -54.91 -52.92
CA ARG A 183 -2.24 -53.56 -53.34
C ARG A 183 -3.17 -52.48 -52.77
N ASP A 184 -4.47 -52.70 -52.79
CA ASP A 184 -5.44 -51.74 -52.28
C ASP A 184 -5.38 -51.63 -50.75
N ALA A 185 -5.14 -52.74 -50.05
CA ALA A 185 -4.87 -52.74 -48.61
C ALA A 185 -3.59 -51.94 -48.27
N SER A 186 -2.49 -52.17 -48.99
CA SER A 186 -1.24 -51.42 -48.80
C SER A 186 -1.38 -49.94 -49.14
N LYS A 187 -2.16 -49.58 -50.17
CA LYS A 187 -2.47 -48.17 -50.49
C LYS A 187 -3.27 -47.50 -49.38
N THR A 188 -4.25 -48.19 -48.81
CA THR A 188 -5.06 -47.68 -47.70
C THR A 188 -4.16 -47.40 -46.49
N ARG A 189 -3.30 -48.36 -46.12
CA ARG A 189 -2.35 -48.20 -45.02
C ARG A 189 -1.36 -47.05 -45.24
N LEU A 190 -0.85 -46.90 -46.47
CA LEU A 190 0.05 -45.81 -46.83
C LEU A 190 -0.64 -44.44 -46.71
N ALA A 191 -1.91 -44.33 -47.11
CA ALA A 191 -2.67 -43.09 -46.99
C ALA A 191 -2.93 -42.71 -45.51
N GLU A 192 -3.23 -43.70 -44.65
CA GLU A 192 -3.39 -43.51 -43.20
C GLU A 192 -2.09 -42.97 -42.57
N LEU A 193 -0.94 -43.59 -42.88
CA LEU A 193 0.37 -43.16 -42.37
C LEU A 193 0.74 -41.75 -42.84
N GLN A 194 0.49 -41.42 -44.12
CA GLN A 194 0.75 -40.08 -44.64
C GLN A 194 -0.10 -39.02 -43.95
N THR A 195 -1.38 -39.33 -43.67
CA THR A 195 -2.27 -38.41 -42.95
C THR A 195 -1.79 -38.20 -41.51
N ALA A 196 -1.39 -39.27 -40.83
CA ALA A 196 -0.84 -39.17 -39.47
C ALA A 196 0.45 -38.34 -39.42
N LEU A 197 1.39 -38.56 -40.36
CA LEU A 197 2.63 -37.79 -40.48
C LEU A 197 2.39 -36.32 -40.81
N ALA A 198 1.36 -36.01 -41.60
CA ALA A 198 0.99 -34.64 -41.93
C ALA A 198 0.45 -33.86 -40.72
N ALA A 199 -0.16 -34.55 -39.75
CA ALA A 199 -0.66 -33.94 -38.51
C ALA A 199 0.46 -33.68 -37.47
N THR A 200 1.60 -34.37 -37.57
CA THR A 200 2.68 -34.28 -36.57
C THR A 200 3.19 -32.85 -36.31
N PRO A 201 3.44 -31.99 -37.30
CA PRO A 201 3.97 -30.64 -37.06
C PRO A 201 3.04 -29.75 -36.22
N GLU A 202 1.72 -29.91 -36.36
CA GLU A 202 0.75 -29.17 -35.56
C GLU A 202 0.74 -29.66 -34.11
N ILE A 203 0.82 -30.97 -33.91
CA ILE A 203 0.91 -31.59 -32.58
C ILE A 203 2.21 -31.15 -31.88
N ASP A 204 3.33 -31.13 -32.59
CA ASP A 204 4.62 -30.63 -32.08
C ASP A 204 4.53 -29.17 -31.64
N ARG A 205 3.87 -28.33 -32.44
CA ARG A 205 3.68 -26.92 -32.12
C ARG A 205 2.86 -26.73 -30.84
N VAL A 206 1.76 -27.49 -30.70
CA VAL A 206 0.91 -27.45 -29.51
C VAL A 206 1.66 -27.97 -28.30
N MET A 207 2.37 -29.09 -28.44
CA MET A 207 3.18 -29.67 -27.36
C MET A 207 4.27 -28.73 -26.88
N SER A 208 4.99 -28.10 -27.79
CA SER A 208 5.97 -27.06 -27.46
C SER A 208 5.34 -25.87 -26.72
N GLY A 209 4.07 -25.57 -27.01
CA GLY A 209 3.29 -24.56 -26.29
C GLY A 209 3.00 -24.96 -24.85
N TYR A 210 2.56 -26.19 -24.66
CA TYR A 210 2.32 -26.77 -23.33
C TYR A 210 3.61 -26.84 -22.50
N ASP A 211 4.73 -27.27 -23.09
CA ASP A 211 6.02 -27.36 -22.39
C ASP A 211 6.47 -25.98 -21.87
N ARG A 212 6.33 -24.93 -22.70
CA ARG A 212 6.62 -23.55 -22.27
C ARG A 212 5.70 -23.09 -21.14
N ALA A 213 4.40 -23.39 -21.24
CA ALA A 213 3.43 -23.02 -20.21
C ALA A 213 3.70 -23.73 -18.87
N LEU A 214 4.05 -25.02 -18.93
CA LEU A 214 4.41 -25.82 -17.77
C LEU A 214 5.68 -25.26 -17.11
N GLN A 215 6.72 -24.99 -17.90
CA GLN A 215 7.96 -24.41 -17.40
C GLN A 215 7.71 -23.03 -16.75
N GLN A 216 6.91 -22.18 -17.38
CA GLN A 216 6.55 -20.86 -16.81
C GLN A 216 5.79 -20.98 -15.48
N LEU A 217 4.92 -21.99 -15.32
CA LEU A 217 4.22 -22.23 -14.05
C LEU A 217 5.17 -22.79 -12.98
N GLN A 218 6.07 -23.70 -13.36
CA GLN A 218 7.11 -24.24 -12.46
C GLN A 218 8.04 -23.14 -11.96
N ASP A 219 8.50 -22.25 -12.84
CA ASP A 219 9.34 -21.10 -12.47
C ASP A 219 8.62 -20.18 -11.47
N GLN A 220 7.33 -19.92 -11.68
CA GLN A 220 6.51 -19.14 -10.75
C GLN A 220 6.34 -19.86 -9.42
N TYR A 221 6.10 -21.16 -9.44
CA TYR A 221 5.99 -21.98 -8.23
C TYR A 221 7.27 -21.96 -7.40
N ASP A 222 8.44 -22.06 -8.04
CA ASP A 222 9.75 -21.98 -7.36
C ASP A 222 10.00 -20.60 -6.74
N ILE A 223 9.54 -19.53 -7.40
CA ILE A 223 9.58 -18.18 -6.83
C ILE A 223 8.65 -18.08 -5.62
N ALA A 224 7.40 -18.53 -5.75
CA ALA A 224 6.40 -18.50 -4.68
C ALA A 224 6.88 -19.31 -3.45
N THR A 225 7.45 -20.50 -3.67
CA THR A 225 8.01 -21.36 -2.62
C THR A 225 9.13 -20.63 -1.85
N ARG A 226 10.04 -19.96 -2.56
CA ARG A 226 11.11 -19.16 -1.92
C ARG A 226 10.54 -17.98 -1.13
N ARG A 227 9.54 -17.27 -1.68
CA ARG A 227 8.86 -16.16 -0.99
C ARG A 227 8.09 -16.63 0.23
N LEU A 228 7.47 -17.81 0.19
CA LEU A 228 6.83 -18.41 1.34
C LEU A 228 7.85 -18.73 2.43
N ALA A 229 9.00 -19.33 2.08
CA ALA A 229 10.06 -19.58 3.06
C ALA A 229 10.56 -18.29 3.73
N GLU A 230 10.77 -17.22 2.96
CA GLU A 230 11.10 -15.89 3.49
C GLU A 230 9.98 -15.37 4.42
N ALA A 231 8.72 -15.46 4.00
CA ALA A 231 7.58 -15.00 4.79
C ALA A 231 7.39 -15.79 6.09
N ASP A 232 7.54 -17.11 6.07
CA ASP A 232 7.48 -17.99 7.24
C ASP A 232 8.61 -17.65 8.23
N THR A 233 9.82 -17.35 7.74
CA THR A 233 10.90 -16.90 8.64
C THR A 233 10.59 -15.55 9.28
N ALA A 234 10.01 -14.61 8.52
CA ALA A 234 9.59 -13.31 9.04
C ALA A 234 8.45 -13.44 10.06
N GLN A 235 7.49 -14.34 9.82
CA GLN A 235 6.40 -14.68 10.74
C GLN A 235 6.96 -15.21 12.07
N ARG A 236 7.84 -16.21 12.03
CA ARG A 236 8.50 -16.76 13.24
C ARG A 236 9.30 -15.71 13.99
N LEU A 237 9.95 -14.77 13.29
CA LEU A 237 10.69 -13.68 13.92
C LEU A 237 9.75 -12.66 14.61
N ALA A 238 8.59 -12.39 14.01
CA ALA A 238 7.55 -11.53 14.57
C ALA A 238 6.87 -12.17 15.80
N GLU A 239 6.64 -13.48 15.77
CA GLU A 239 6.15 -14.27 16.93
C GLU A 239 7.14 -14.19 18.10
N ARG A 240 8.44 -14.40 17.83
CA ARG A 240 9.52 -14.36 18.82
C ARG A 240 9.89 -12.95 19.29
N GLN A 241 9.23 -11.90 18.79
CA GLN A 241 9.46 -10.49 19.16
C GLN A 241 10.88 -9.99 18.87
N GLN A 242 11.58 -10.59 17.89
CA GLN A 242 12.97 -10.24 17.55
C GLN A 242 13.08 -9.32 16.32
N SER A 243 11.95 -8.94 15.71
CA SER A 243 11.86 -8.01 14.59
C SER A 243 11.84 -6.55 15.06
N GLY A 244 12.45 -5.66 14.28
CA GLY A 244 12.67 -4.24 14.59
C GLY A 244 11.43 -3.54 15.14
N ARG A 245 11.42 -3.35 16.46
CA ARG A 245 10.37 -2.61 17.17
C ARG A 245 10.78 -1.16 17.38
N PHE A 246 9.79 -0.28 17.44
CA PHE A 246 9.98 0.95 18.18
C PHE A 246 10.40 0.59 19.61
N THR A 247 11.39 1.28 20.14
CA THR A 247 11.78 1.17 21.54
C THR A 247 11.57 2.52 22.19
N LEU A 248 11.17 2.51 23.45
CA LEU A 248 11.03 3.75 24.20
C LEU A 248 12.43 4.24 24.56
N LEU A 249 12.89 5.27 23.83
CA LEU A 249 14.19 5.91 24.07
C LEU A 249 14.17 6.69 25.38
N GLU A 250 13.15 7.54 25.54
CA GLU A 250 13.00 8.43 26.70
C GLU A 250 11.55 8.39 27.18
N ARG A 251 11.37 8.26 28.51
CA ARG A 251 10.04 8.31 29.16
C ARG A 251 9.66 9.75 29.42
N ALA A 252 8.37 10.06 29.34
CA ALA A 252 7.87 11.37 29.73
C ALA A 252 7.99 11.55 31.25
N LEU A 253 8.68 12.61 31.66
CA LEU A 253 8.83 13.03 33.06
C LEU A 253 7.76 14.07 33.43
N THR A 254 7.42 14.16 34.71
CA THR A 254 6.56 15.22 35.24
C THR A 254 7.26 16.58 35.10
N PRO A 255 6.64 17.58 34.45
CA PRO A 255 7.30 18.87 34.22
C PRO A 255 7.37 19.71 35.51
N ASP A 256 8.54 20.29 35.78
CA ASP A 256 8.76 21.17 36.94
C ASP A 256 8.12 22.56 36.80
N TYR A 257 7.93 23.03 35.56
CA TYR A 257 7.39 24.36 35.27
C TYR A 257 6.30 24.32 34.17
N PRO A 258 5.23 25.13 34.30
CA PRO A 258 4.19 25.19 33.28
C PRO A 258 4.66 25.95 32.03
N ILE A 259 4.36 25.40 30.85
CA ILE A 259 4.68 26.01 29.54
C ILE A 259 3.73 27.15 29.14
N GLY A 260 2.67 27.40 29.92
CA GLY A 260 1.69 28.47 29.67
C GLY A 260 2.27 29.86 29.90
N GLY A 261 1.79 30.86 29.15
CA GLY A 261 2.18 32.26 29.30
C GLY A 261 1.98 32.72 30.75
N GLY A 262 3.09 32.93 31.48
CA GLY A 262 3.06 33.14 32.92
C GLY A 262 2.05 34.19 33.33
N LYS A 263 1.28 33.93 34.40
CA LYS A 263 0.22 34.80 34.94
C LYS A 263 0.64 36.28 35.04
N LYS A 264 1.93 36.53 35.23
CA LYS A 264 2.59 37.85 35.19
C LYS A 264 2.39 38.62 33.88
N LYS A 265 2.47 37.96 32.71
CA LYS A 265 2.25 38.62 31.40
C LYS A 265 0.81 39.09 31.25
N ILE A 266 -0.16 38.26 31.66
CA ILE A 266 -1.58 38.62 31.66
C ILE A 266 -1.84 39.77 32.65
N ALA A 267 -1.24 39.72 33.84
CA ALA A 267 -1.35 40.79 34.83
C ALA A 267 -0.79 42.13 34.31
N ILE A 268 0.38 42.12 33.66
CA ILE A 268 0.97 43.32 33.05
C ILE A 268 0.08 43.87 31.93
N ALA A 269 -0.41 43.01 31.04
CA ALA A 269 -1.31 43.41 29.96
C ALA A 269 -2.61 44.02 30.50
N GLY A 270 -3.19 43.41 31.55
CA GLY A 270 -4.36 43.95 32.24
C GLY A 270 -4.10 45.31 32.88
N ALA A 271 -2.95 45.50 33.53
CA ALA A 271 -2.57 46.77 34.12
C ALA A 271 -2.42 47.87 33.06
N VAL A 272 -1.69 47.61 31.97
CA VAL A 272 -1.53 48.56 30.86
C VAL A 272 -2.88 48.86 30.19
N GLY A 273 -3.69 47.83 29.94
CA GLY A 273 -5.02 47.98 29.36
C GLY A 273 -5.94 48.84 30.23
N SER A 274 -5.92 48.65 31.55
CA SER A 274 -6.71 49.46 32.49
C SER A 274 -6.27 50.92 32.52
N LEU A 275 -4.97 51.20 32.44
CA LEU A 275 -4.43 52.55 32.40
C LEU A 275 -4.84 53.28 31.11
N LEU A 276 -4.74 52.59 29.97
CA LEU A 276 -5.20 53.13 28.68
C LEU A 276 -6.71 53.40 28.68
N ALA A 277 -7.51 52.46 29.21
CA ALA A 277 -8.95 52.65 29.32
C ALA A 277 -9.31 53.86 30.21
N ALA A 278 -8.59 54.07 31.31
CA ALA A 278 -8.77 55.24 32.16
C ALA A 278 -8.42 56.56 31.44
N LEU A 279 -7.34 56.59 30.66
CA LEU A 279 -6.98 57.77 29.85
C LEU A 279 -8.02 58.07 28.77
N VAL A 280 -8.52 57.05 28.08
CA VAL A 280 -9.59 57.20 27.08
C VAL A 280 -10.87 57.72 27.73
N ALA A 281 -11.26 57.17 28.89
CA ALA A 281 -12.42 57.63 29.63
C ALA A 281 -12.27 59.09 30.09
N ALA A 282 -11.08 59.48 30.58
CA ALA A 282 -10.79 60.86 30.95
C ALA A 282 -10.88 61.81 29.75
N PHE A 283 -10.35 61.41 28.58
CA PHE A 283 -10.44 62.18 27.35
C PHE A 283 -11.88 62.33 26.84
N LEU A 284 -12.68 61.27 26.89
CA LEU A 284 -14.10 61.31 26.55
C LEU A 284 -14.89 62.23 27.50
N LEU A 285 -14.58 62.20 28.80
CA LEU A 285 -15.19 63.12 29.77
C LEU A 285 -14.83 64.59 29.49
N ASP A 286 -13.59 64.87 29.09
CA ASP A 286 -13.16 66.22 28.70
C ASP A 286 -13.87 66.70 27.43
N LEU A 287 -14.14 65.81 26.46
CA LEU A 287 -14.90 66.13 25.24
C LEU A 287 -16.37 66.50 25.52
N VAL A 288 -16.99 65.87 26.52
CA VAL A 288 -18.38 66.12 26.92
C VAL A 288 -18.52 67.42 27.73
N LYS A 289 -17.47 67.83 28.46
CA LYS A 289 -17.44 69.09 29.23
C LYS A 289 -16.20 69.93 28.88
N PRO A 290 -16.13 70.53 27.69
CA PRO A 290 -15.02 71.39 27.33
C PRO A 290 -15.01 72.65 28.21
N VAL A 291 -14.00 72.78 29.08
CA VAL A 291 -13.79 73.98 29.91
C VAL A 291 -12.74 74.85 29.24
N VAL A 292 -13.07 76.10 28.91
CA VAL A 292 -12.13 77.07 28.34
C VAL A 292 -11.16 77.53 29.43
N ARG A 293 -9.87 77.18 29.31
CA ARG A 293 -8.86 77.45 30.36
C ARG A 293 -7.89 78.58 30.04
N SER A 294 -7.85 79.06 28.80
CA SER A 294 -6.96 80.16 28.41
C SER A 294 -7.67 81.24 27.60
N SER A 295 -7.16 82.47 27.71
CA SER A 295 -7.65 83.64 26.98
C SER A 295 -7.61 83.43 25.47
N ALA A 296 -6.51 82.85 24.96
CA ALA A 296 -6.37 82.52 23.54
C ALA A 296 -7.39 81.47 23.06
N GLN A 297 -7.81 80.55 23.93
CA GLN A 297 -8.80 79.52 23.61
C GLN A 297 -10.23 80.09 23.63
N MET A 298 -10.50 81.04 24.53
CA MET A 298 -11.75 81.79 24.60
C MET A 298 -12.00 82.62 23.35
N GLN A 299 -10.99 83.37 22.90
CA GLN A 299 -11.09 84.22 21.71
C GLN A 299 -11.32 83.39 20.44
N ARG A 300 -10.68 82.22 20.31
CA ARG A 300 -10.84 81.35 19.14
C ARG A 300 -12.16 80.59 19.07
N GLN A 301 -12.71 80.17 20.22
CA GLN A 301 -13.91 79.32 20.24
C GLN A 301 -15.21 80.11 20.39
N LEU A 302 -15.18 81.27 21.04
CA LEU A 302 -16.37 82.05 21.38
C LEU A 302 -16.39 83.44 20.70
N ASP A 303 -15.34 83.81 19.97
CA ASP A 303 -15.15 85.12 19.31
C ASP A 303 -15.34 86.32 20.27
N LEU A 304 -15.00 86.10 21.55
CA LEU A 304 -15.06 87.07 22.62
C LEU A 304 -13.64 87.42 23.06
N GLU A 305 -13.30 88.71 22.99
CA GLU A 305 -11.99 89.22 23.42
C GLU A 305 -11.98 89.48 24.94
N PRO A 306 -11.13 88.79 25.71
CA PRO A 306 -11.12 88.94 27.17
C PRO A 306 -10.46 90.27 27.59
N VAL A 307 -11.23 91.11 28.30
CA VAL A 307 -10.81 92.47 28.67
C VAL A 307 -9.79 92.50 29.80
N VAL A 308 -9.85 91.55 30.75
CA VAL A 308 -8.92 91.44 31.89
C VAL A 308 -8.65 89.97 32.19
N CYS A 309 -7.38 89.57 32.17
CA CYS A 309 -6.96 88.28 32.71
C CYS A 309 -6.50 88.48 34.15
N ILE A 310 -7.26 87.97 35.13
CA ILE A 310 -6.83 87.97 36.53
C ILE A 310 -5.93 86.75 36.73
N PRO A 311 -4.64 86.93 37.07
CA PRO A 311 -3.78 85.81 37.38
C PRO A 311 -4.29 85.12 38.65
N GLU A 312 -4.50 83.81 38.59
CA GLU A 312 -4.75 83.03 39.80
C GLU A 312 -3.52 83.12 40.71
N ILE A 313 -3.67 83.82 41.84
CA ILE A 313 -2.71 83.77 42.93
C ILE A 313 -2.87 82.40 43.60
N ARG A 314 -2.10 81.41 43.15
CA ARG A 314 -2.02 80.12 43.84
C ARG A 314 -1.33 80.34 45.18
N ALA A 315 -2.08 80.22 46.28
CA ALA A 315 -1.49 80.14 47.61
C ALA A 315 -0.45 79.00 47.63
N PRO A 316 0.71 79.19 48.25
CA PRO A 316 1.70 78.13 48.38
C PRO A 316 1.02 76.95 49.07
N LYS A 317 0.93 75.81 48.38
CA LYS A 317 0.52 74.54 49.00
C LYS A 317 1.48 74.31 50.16
N GLY A 318 0.99 74.55 51.38
CA GLY A 318 1.73 74.29 52.59
C GLY A 318 2.22 72.85 52.57
N ARG A 319 3.49 72.66 52.95
CA ARG A 319 4.08 71.35 53.20
C ARG A 319 3.21 70.66 54.24
N LEU A 320 2.33 69.77 53.80
CA LEU A 320 1.61 68.84 54.66
C LEU A 320 2.62 67.85 55.23
N GLY A 321 3.31 68.30 56.28
CA GLY A 321 4.01 67.50 57.26
C GLY A 321 3.34 67.76 58.60
N SER A 322 2.43 66.86 58.95
CA SER A 322 1.76 66.74 60.24
C SER A 322 2.70 66.91 61.44
N ALA A 323 2.46 67.91 62.30
CA ALA A 323 2.67 67.84 63.75
C ALA A 323 2.29 69.18 64.42
N ALA A 324 1.61 69.09 65.57
CA ALA A 324 1.23 70.15 66.51
C ALA A 324 0.16 71.14 66.01
N LEU A 325 -1.15 70.92 66.18
CA LEU A 325 -1.89 70.59 67.40
C LEU A 325 -1.21 71.11 68.68
N ARG A 326 -1.44 72.39 69.00
CA ARG A 326 -2.09 72.87 70.25
C ARG A 326 -1.68 74.31 70.52
N LEU A 327 -2.63 75.18 70.19
CA LEU A 327 -2.83 76.48 70.80
C LEU A 327 -2.92 76.26 72.33
N ILE A 328 -1.91 76.70 73.08
CA ILE A 328 -2.02 76.97 74.51
C ILE A 328 -1.75 78.46 74.66
N ASP A 329 -2.85 79.16 74.79
CA ASP A 329 -2.99 80.53 75.27
C ASP A 329 -2.48 80.56 76.71
N ASP A 330 -1.37 81.27 76.98
CA ASP A 330 -0.76 81.36 78.31
C ASP A 330 -0.48 82.86 78.61
N PRO A 331 -1.31 83.54 79.43
CA PRO A 331 -1.35 85.00 79.51
C PRO A 331 -0.35 85.62 80.51
N ASN A 332 0.72 84.92 80.93
CA ASN A 332 1.59 85.38 82.02
C ASN A 332 3.11 85.32 81.73
N ARG A 333 3.55 85.77 80.55
CA ARG A 333 4.97 86.06 80.31
C ARG A 333 5.18 87.42 79.65
N PRO A 334 5.66 88.45 80.40
CA PRO A 334 6.15 89.68 79.79
C PRO A 334 7.51 89.42 79.11
N ILE A 335 7.62 89.98 77.91
CA ILE A 335 8.76 89.91 77.00
C ILE A 335 9.88 90.81 77.53
N PHE A 336 11.07 90.25 77.72
CA PHE A 336 12.37 90.90 77.49
C PHE A 336 13.31 89.88 76.86
#